data_AF-A0A151SAJ7-F1
#
_entry.id   AF-A0A151SAJ7-F1
#
_cell.length_a   1.000
_cell.length_b   1.000
_cell.length_c   1.000
_cell.angle_alpha   90.00
_cell.angle_beta   90.00
_cell.angle_gamma   90.00
#
_symmetry.space_group_name_H-M   'P 1'
#
loop_
_entity.id
_entity.type
_entity.pdbx_description
1 polymer ?
#
loop_
_entity_poly.entity_id
_entity_poly.type
_entity_poly.pdbx_seq_one_letter_code
_entity_poly.pdbx_strand_id
1 'polypeptide(L)' 'MKVEQLFTCHNASEERRVPMATLSIQGYAMYWWTFLERERRTHHKPPIQYWNELRSTLRRRHIPPYYERELMHKIQRLQ' A
#
# COMPACT_ATOMS: atom_id res chain seq x y z
N MET A 1 8.78 -8.53 -1.51
CA MET A 1 7.38 -8.31 -1.13
C MET A 1 6.51 -9.33 -1.84
N LYS A 2 5.62 -10.03 -1.14
CA LYS A 2 4.77 -11.11 -1.68
C LYS A 2 3.86 -10.65 -2.83
N VAL A 3 3.35 -9.41 -2.75
CA VAL A 3 2.47 -8.82 -3.78
C VAL A 3 3.20 -8.48 -5.09
N GLU A 4 4.44 -7.96 -5.00
CA GLU A 4 5.26 -7.71 -6.19
C GLU A 4 5.61 -9.01 -6.92
N GLN A 5 5.89 -10.08 -6.17
CA GLN A 5 6.12 -11.42 -6.75
C GLN A 5 4.86 -11.95 -7.44
N LEU A 6 3.68 -11.74 -6.87
CA LEU A 6 2.41 -12.11 -7.51
C LEU A 6 2.21 -11.36 -8.85
N PHE A 7 2.54 -10.07 -8.93
CA PHE A 7 2.45 -9.35 -10.20
C PHE A 7 3.39 -9.90 -11.26
N THR A 8 4.62 -10.24 -10.88
CA THR A 8 5.59 -10.84 -11.79
C THR A 8 5.13 -12.22 -12.25
N CYS A 9 4.63 -13.08 -11.35
CA CYS A 9 4.12 -14.40 -11.69
C CYS A 9 2.90 -14.35 -12.64
N HIS A 10 2.01 -13.36 -12.45
CA HIS A 10 0.81 -13.21 -13.28
C HIS A 10 1.01 -12.29 -14.50
N ASN A 11 2.24 -11.82 -14.75
CA ASN A 11 2.57 -10.85 -15.80
C ASN A 11 1.59 -9.65 -15.83
N ALA A 12 1.23 -9.17 -14.64
CA ALA A 12 0.16 -8.21 -14.45
C ALA A 12 0.50 -6.86 -15.11
N SER A 13 -0.35 -6.43 -16.04
CA SER A 13 -0.31 -5.08 -16.61
C SER A 13 -0.49 -4.04 -15.51
N GLU A 14 0.06 -2.84 -15.70
CA GLU A 14 0.05 -1.78 -14.68
C GLU A 14 -1.37 -1.47 -14.18
N GLU A 15 -2.34 -1.42 -15.10
CA GLU A 15 -3.77 -1.23 -14.85
C GLU A 15 -4.39 -2.31 -13.96
N ARG A 16 -3.87 -3.55 -14.01
CA ARG A 16 -4.40 -4.68 -13.22
C ARG A 16 -3.76 -4.81 -11.86
N ARG A 17 -2.61 -4.18 -11.62
CA ARG A 17 -1.86 -4.29 -10.36
C ARG A 17 -2.65 -3.74 -9.18
N VAL A 18 -3.32 -2.59 -9.34
CA VAL A 18 -4.15 -2.01 -8.27
C VAL A 18 -5.35 -2.91 -7.94
N PRO A 19 -6.21 -3.30 -8.90
CA PRO A 19 -7.29 -4.26 -8.63
C PRO A 19 -6.79 -5.54 -7.96
N MET A 20 -5.71 -6.16 -8.46
CA MET A 20 -5.14 -7.37 -7.87
C MET A 20 -4.64 -7.17 -6.43
N ALA A 21 -3.98 -6.04 -6.16
CA ALA A 21 -3.54 -5.71 -4.81
C ALA A 21 -4.73 -5.51 -3.86
N THR A 22 -5.74 -4.75 -4.29
CA THR A 22 -6.90 -4.40 -3.47
C THR A 22 -7.71 -5.62 -3.08
N LEU A 23 -7.82 -6.63 -3.96
CA LEU A 23 -8.45 -7.92 -3.64
C LEU A 23 -7.71 -8.70 -2.54
N SER A 24 -6.41 -8.44 -2.36
CA SER A 24 -5.61 -9.07 -1.31
C SER A 24 -5.65 -8.31 0.01
N ILE A 25 -6.27 -7.11 0.06
CA ILE A 25 -6.39 -6.32 1.29
C ILE A 25 -7.46 -6.95 2.17
N GLN A 26 -7.11 -7.23 3.42
CA GLN A 26 -7.99 -7.88 4.40
C GLN A 26 -7.93 -7.17 5.75
N GLY A 27 -8.93 -7.44 6.59
CA GLY A 27 -9.01 -6.92 7.96
C GLY A 27 -9.09 -5.39 8.03
N TYR A 28 -8.39 -4.80 9.01
CA TYR A 28 -8.42 -3.35 9.26
C TYR A 28 -7.96 -2.51 8.06
N ALA A 29 -7.06 -3.03 7.23
CA ALA A 29 -6.59 -2.34 6.04
C ALA A 29 -7.71 -2.18 4.98
N MET A 30 -8.68 -3.10 4.92
CA MET A 30 -9.81 -3.02 3.98
C MET A 30 -10.77 -1.88 4.36
N TYR A 31 -11.04 -1.71 5.65
CA TYR A 31 -11.84 -0.58 6.15
C TYR A 31 -11.16 0.76 5.83
N TRP A 32 -9.84 0.84 6.00
CA TRP A 32 -9.11 2.04 5.62
C TRP A 32 -9.17 2.29 4.11
N TRP A 33 -9.01 1.26 3.28
CA TRP A 33 -9.08 1.39 1.82
C TRP A 33 -10.42 1.96 1.36
N THR A 34 -11.53 1.39 1.85
CA THR A 34 -12.88 1.85 1.52
C THR A 34 -13.13 3.29 1.99
N PHE A 35 -12.64 3.66 3.17
CA PHE A 35 -12.67 5.05 3.65
C PHE A 35 -11.88 5.99 2.73
N LEU A 36 -10.67 5.61 2.33
CA LEU A 36 -9.82 6.40 1.44
C LEU A 36 -10.50 6.62 0.08
N GLU A 37 -11.07 5.58 -0.52
CA GLU A 37 -11.81 5.72 -1.78
C GLU A 37 -13.01 6.66 -1.64
N ARG A 38 -13.73 6.58 -0.52
CA ARG A 38 -14.86 7.48 -0.22
C ARG A 38 -14.43 8.93 -0.07
N GLU A 39 -13.35 9.19 0.68
CA GLU A 39 -12.81 10.55 0.82
C GLU A 39 -12.37 11.10 -0.53
N ARG A 40 -11.64 10.31 -1.34
CA ARG A 40 -11.20 10.75 -2.67
C ARG A 40 -12.39 11.11 -3.55
N ARG A 41 -13.46 10.30 -3.56
CA ARG A 41 -14.70 10.62 -4.29
C ARG A 41 -15.34 11.93 -3.80
N THR A 42 -15.42 12.12 -2.47
CA THR A 42 -15.99 13.34 -1.87
C THR A 42 -15.18 14.59 -2.26
N HIS A 43 -13.87 14.46 -2.31
CA HIS A 43 -12.96 15.54 -2.73
C HIS A 43 -12.74 15.64 -4.24
N HIS A 44 -13.53 14.93 -5.05
CA HIS A 44 -13.40 14.92 -6.52
C HIS A 44 -11.99 14.56 -7.01
N LYS A 45 -11.26 13.77 -6.22
CA LYS A 45 -9.94 13.23 -6.58
C LYS A 45 -10.11 11.96 -7.41
N PRO A 46 -9.26 11.74 -8.43
CA PRO A 46 -9.31 10.52 -9.20
C PRO A 46 -9.03 9.29 -8.32
N PRO A 47 -9.60 8.12 -8.68
CA PRO A 47 -9.26 6.86 -8.03
C PRO A 47 -7.77 6.57 -8.22
N ILE A 48 -7.21 5.78 -7.30
CA ILE A 48 -5.81 5.35 -7.43
C ILE A 48 -5.75 4.31 -8.54
N GLN A 49 -5.05 4.63 -9.63
CA GLN A 49 -4.90 3.75 -10.79
C GLN A 49 -3.51 3.10 -10.85
N TYR A 50 -2.52 3.76 -10.27
CA TYR A 50 -1.13 3.35 -10.36
C TYR A 50 -0.65 2.65 -9.09
N TRP A 51 0.12 1.58 -9.28
CA TRP A 51 0.66 0.79 -8.17
C TRP A 51 1.60 1.59 -7.27
N ASN A 52 2.40 2.49 -7.83
CA ASN A 52 3.29 3.37 -7.07
C ASN A 52 2.50 4.29 -6.10
N GLU A 53 1.36 4.84 -6.52
CA GLU A 53 0.49 5.67 -5.70
C GLU A 53 -0.16 4.84 -4.57
N LEU A 54 -0.65 3.63 -4.89
CA LEU A 54 -1.17 2.71 -3.88
C LEU A 54 -0.11 2.34 -2.84
N ARG A 55 1.12 2.05 -3.28
CA ARG A 55 2.23 1.70 -2.40
C ARG A 55 2.65 2.88 -1.51
N SER A 56 2.68 4.09 -2.06
CA SER A 56 3.00 5.31 -1.31
C SER A 56 1.95 5.62 -0.24
N THR A 57 0.67 5.51 -0.58
CA THR A 57 -0.44 5.73 0.36
C THR A 57 -0.48 4.70 1.48
N LEU A 58 -0.30 3.41 1.16
CA LEU A 58 -0.18 2.35 2.15
C LEU A 58 1.01 2.57 3.09
N ARG A 59 2.18 2.95 2.55
CA ARG A 59 3.35 3.29 3.36
C ARG A 59 3.06 4.46 4.30
N ARG A 60 2.53 5.57 3.78
CA ARG A 60 2.24 6.77 4.59
C ARG A 60 1.25 6.48 5.73
N ARG A 61 0.29 5.57 5.53
CA ARG A 61 -0.71 5.23 6.54
C ARG A 61 -0.17 4.27 7.61
N HIS A 62 0.55 3.24 7.19
CA HIS A 62 0.90 2.11 8.05
C HIS A 62 2.35 2.13 8.54
N ILE A 63 3.21 2.95 7.94
CA ILE A 63 4.60 3.12 8.34
C ILE A 63 4.72 4.51 8.98
N PRO A 64 4.87 4.59 10.32
CA PRO A 64 5.18 5.84 10.96
C PRO A 64 6.45 6.47 10.37
N PRO A 65 6.55 7.81 10.29
CA PRO A 65 7.73 8.47 9.73
C PRO A 65 9.03 8.13 10.47
N TYR A 66 8.93 7.72 11.74
CA TYR A 66 10.05 7.29 12.57
C TYR A 66 10.38 5.80 12.46
N TYR A 67 9.63 5.01 11.67
CA TYR A 67 9.84 3.57 11.56
C TYR A 67 11.24 3.22 11.06
N GLU A 68 11.79 3.98 10.11
CA GLU A 68 13.16 3.76 9.63
C GLU A 68 14.19 4.00 10.73
N ARG A 69 13.98 5.01 11.58
CA ARG A 69 14.84 5.30 12.72
C ARG A 69 14.73 4.23 13.79
N GLU A 70 13.52 3.78 14.13
CA GLU A 70 13.31 2.66 15.05
C GLU A 70 13.95 1.36 14.54
N LEU A 71 13.83 1.10 13.23
CA LEU A 71 14.44 -0.07 12.61
C LEU A 71 15.97 -0.02 12.72
N MET A 72 16.59 1.13 12.41
CA MET A 72 18.04 1.31 12.59
C MET A 72 18.45 1.13 14.06
N HIS A 73 17.71 1.72 15.00
CA HIS A 73 17.99 1.53 16.43
C HIS A 73 17.89 0.08 16.87
N LYS A 74 16.89 -0.68 16.38
CA LYS A 74 16.79 -2.12 16.67
C LYS A 74 17.96 -2.90 16.09
N ILE A 75 18.38 -2.60 14.86
CA ILE A 75 19.53 -3.26 14.22
C ILE A 75 20.82 -2.98 15.00
N GLN A 76 21.05 -1.73 15.40
CA GLN A 76 22.23 -1.35 16.19
C GLN A 76 22.26 -2.02 17.57
N ARG A 77 21.09 -2.28 18.18
CA ARG A 77 21.01 -2.98 19.49
C ARG A 77 21.18 -4.51 19.39
N LEU A 78 21.17 -5.05 18.17
CA LEU A 78 21.42 -6.46 17.90
C LEU A 78 22.88 -6.74 17.49
N GLN A 79 23.71 -5.69 17.42
CA GLN A 79 25.17 -5.79 17.34
C GLN A 79 25.77 -5.71 18.73
#